data_AF-A0A6J1P8J7-F1
#
_entry.id   AF-A0A6J1P8J7-F1
#
_cell.length_a   1.000
_cell.length_b   1.000
_cell.length_c   1.000
_cell.angle_alpha   90.00
_cell.angle_beta   90.00
_cell.angle_gamma   90.00
#
_symmetry.space_group_name_H-M   'P 1'
#
loop_
_entity.id
_entity.type
_entity.pdbx_description
1 polymer ?
#
loop_
_entity_poly.entity_id
_entity_poly.type
_entity_poly.pdbx_seq_one_letter_code
_entity_poly.pdbx_strand_id
1 'polypeptide(L)'
;MNILKRVAPKKFLCHYPLKTGALYSAVVLIFVTLVCGIALTTQVVLMRNCTACGGYAWRNAHSFSVSGVIYCVIMLVMHGWLMWGVRKKKPTVLLSWLVMTSMWLSQTFFLLIILLCIHCTQVNITACILAFTFGIISICILLYLVLVVFGLWLELKNAPRVQITEIPNN
;
A
#
# COMPACT_ATOMS: atom_id res chain seq x y z
N MET A 1 7.64 4.09 -21.31
CA MET A 1 6.98 2.78 -21.05
C MET A 1 7.94 1.58 -21.05
N ASN A 2 9.06 1.61 -21.78
CA ASN A 2 10.01 0.49 -21.84
C ASN A 2 10.84 0.26 -20.56
N ILE A 3 11.14 1.31 -19.79
CA ILE A 3 11.88 1.20 -18.52
C ILE A 3 11.04 0.51 -17.44
N LEU A 4 9.75 0.88 -17.30
CA LEU A 4 8.84 0.24 -16.34
C LEU A 4 8.64 -1.25 -16.60
N LYS A 5 8.62 -1.69 -17.86
CA LYS A 5 8.56 -3.12 -18.21
C LYS A 5 9.81 -3.89 -17.75
N ARG A 6 10.96 -3.21 -17.62
CA ARG A 6 12.23 -3.81 -17.20
C ARG A 6 12.32 -4.00 -15.68
N VAL A 7 11.63 -3.15 -14.92
CA VAL A 7 11.62 -3.17 -13.45
C VAL A 7 10.55 -4.12 -12.90
N ALA A 8 9.49 -4.41 -13.66
CA ALA A 8 8.42 -5.29 -13.21
C ALA A 8 8.91 -6.75 -13.03
N PRO A 9 8.67 -7.38 -11.88
CA PRO A 9 9.02 -8.79 -11.68
C PRO A 9 8.17 -9.67 -12.60
N LYS A 10 8.83 -10.65 -13.24
CA LYS A 10 8.14 -11.66 -14.07
C LYS A 10 7.61 -12.85 -13.25
N LYS A 11 8.15 -13.04 -12.04
CA LYS A 11 7.78 -14.09 -11.09
C LYS A 11 7.82 -13.52 -9.67
N PHE A 12 6.96 -14.03 -8.80
CA PHE A 12 7.00 -13.71 -7.38
C PHE A 12 8.09 -14.53 -6.68
N LEU A 13 8.97 -13.88 -5.90
CA LEU A 13 10.12 -14.53 -5.25
C LEU A 13 10.95 -15.40 -6.22
N CYS A 14 11.08 -14.95 -7.48
CA CYS A 14 11.79 -15.65 -8.57
C CYS A 14 11.25 -17.03 -8.98
N HIS A 15 10.29 -17.61 -8.24
CA HIS A 15 9.81 -18.97 -8.44
C HIS A 15 8.29 -19.07 -8.68
N TYR A 16 7.50 -18.32 -7.93
CA TYR A 16 6.04 -18.44 -7.90
C TYR A 16 5.34 -17.61 -8.99
N PRO A 17 4.12 -18.00 -9.42
CA PRO A 17 3.36 -17.21 -10.38
C PRO A 17 2.91 -15.87 -9.79
N LEU A 18 2.86 -14.84 -10.63
CA LEU A 18 2.49 -13.47 -10.24
C LEU A 18 1.08 -13.38 -9.64
N LYS A 19 0.16 -14.26 -10.06
CA LYS A 19 -1.18 -14.37 -9.47
C LYS A 19 -1.13 -14.71 -7.98
N THR A 20 -0.30 -15.68 -7.59
CA THR A 20 -0.12 -16.07 -6.19
C THR A 20 0.55 -14.94 -5.41
N GLY A 21 1.57 -14.31 -6.01
CA GLY A 21 2.22 -13.14 -5.43
C GLY A 21 1.24 -11.99 -5.17
N ALA A 22 0.37 -11.66 -6.12
CA ALA A 22 -0.62 -10.59 -5.96
C ALA A 22 -1.69 -10.90 -4.89
N LEU A 23 -2.12 -12.16 -4.76
CA LEU A 23 -3.02 -12.57 -3.68
C LEU A 23 -2.33 -12.48 -2.32
N TYR A 24 -1.09 -12.96 -2.23
CA TYR A 24 -0.27 -12.84 -1.03
C TYR A 24 -0.06 -11.37 -0.63
N SER A 25 0.30 -10.50 -1.59
CA SER A 25 0.41 -9.05 -1.39
C SER A 25 -0.88 -8.47 -0.82
N ALA A 26 -2.05 -8.84 -1.37
CA ALA A 26 -3.33 -8.34 -0.88
C ALA A 26 -3.60 -8.75 0.58
N VAL A 27 -3.31 -10.00 0.94
CA VAL A 27 -3.47 -10.51 2.31
C VAL A 27 -2.53 -9.80 3.27
N VAL A 28 -1.24 -9.67 2.93
CA VAL A 28 -0.26 -8.95 3.75
C VAL A 28 -0.69 -7.50 3.95
N LEU A 29 -1.13 -6.82 2.88
CA LEU A 29 -1.56 -5.43 2.96
C LEU A 29 -2.82 -5.27 3.82
N ILE A 30 -3.76 -6.21 3.81
CA ILE A 30 -4.90 -6.21 4.75
C ILE A 30 -4.42 -6.21 6.19
N PHE A 31 -3.49 -7.11 6.54
CA PHE A 31 -2.95 -7.15 7.91
C PHE A 31 -2.22 -5.86 8.28
N VAL A 32 -1.40 -5.33 7.37
CA VAL A 32 -0.71 -4.05 7.58
C VAL A 32 -1.70 -2.91 7.80
N THR A 33 -2.76 -2.83 6.98
CA THR A 33 -3.80 -1.80 7.12
C THR A 33 -4.60 -1.96 8.41
N LEU A 34 -4.89 -3.18 8.86
CA LEU A 34 -5.56 -3.43 10.14
C LEU A 34 -4.70 -2.96 11.32
N VAL A 35 -3.42 -3.35 11.36
CA VAL A 35 -2.50 -2.92 12.42
C VAL A 35 -2.33 -1.40 12.41
N CYS A 36 -2.19 -0.79 11.22
CA CYS A 36 -2.11 0.65 11.06
C CYS A 36 -3.40 1.36 11.55
N GLY A 37 -4.57 0.84 11.19
CA GLY A 37 -5.86 1.37 11.63
C GLY A 37 -6.01 1.34 13.16
N ILE A 38 -5.60 0.24 13.81
CA ILE A 38 -5.59 0.13 15.28
C ILE A 38 -4.64 1.17 15.88
N ALA A 39 -3.41 1.29 15.37
CA ALA A 39 -2.42 2.24 15.86
C ALA A 39 -2.87 3.70 15.70
N LEU A 40 -3.51 4.05 14.58
CA LEU A 40 -4.06 5.39 14.38
C LEU A 40 -5.28 5.63 15.28
N THR A 41 -6.12 4.63 15.50
CA THR A 41 -7.28 4.75 16.40
C THR A 41 -6.83 4.96 17.85
N THR A 42 -5.83 4.20 18.32
CA THR A 42 -5.26 4.41 19.67
C THR A 42 -4.64 5.79 19.79
N GLN A 43 -3.91 6.26 18.76
CA GLN A 43 -3.38 7.61 18.72
C GLN A 43 -4.49 8.67 18.82
N VAL A 44 -5.59 8.55 18.06
CA VAL A 44 -6.73 9.48 18.13
C VAL A 44 -7.34 9.50 19.54
N VAL A 45 -7.53 8.33 20.17
CA VAL A 45 -8.09 8.23 21.53
C VAL A 45 -7.16 8.87 22.57
N LEU A 46 -5.86 8.58 22.50
CA LEU A 46 -4.85 9.18 23.39
C LEU A 46 -4.79 10.70 23.22
N MET A 47 -4.83 11.20 21.99
CA MET A 47 -4.81 12.64 21.69
C MET A 47 -6.06 13.37 22.21
N ARG A 48 -7.23 12.72 22.21
CA ARG A 48 -8.49 13.28 22.72
C ARG A 48 -8.49 13.48 24.24
N ASN A 49 -7.80 12.62 24.97
CA ASN A 49 -7.77 12.67 26.44
C ASN A 49 -6.74 13.67 27.01
N CYS A 50 -5.93 14.31 26.16
CA CYS A 50 -4.99 15.34 26.60
C CYS A 50 -5.68 16.71 26.71
N THR A 51 -6.07 17.09 27.93
CA THR A 51 -6.70 18.38 28.26
C THR A 51 -5.80 19.60 28.05
N ALA A 52 -4.47 19.41 28.04
CA ALA A 52 -3.49 20.50 27.86
C ALA A 52 -2.99 20.68 26.41
N CYS A 53 -3.38 19.81 25.48
CA CYS A 53 -2.81 19.75 24.13
C CYS A 53 -3.50 20.68 23.10
N GLY A 54 -4.06 21.82 23.51
CA GLY A 54 -4.88 22.72 22.65
C GLY A 54 -4.15 23.47 21.52
N GLY A 55 -2.86 23.21 21.28
CA GLY A 55 -2.07 23.92 20.28
C GLY A 55 -2.43 23.57 18.83
N TYR A 56 -2.22 24.53 17.91
CA TYR A 56 -2.49 24.36 16.47
C TYR A 56 -1.84 23.11 15.85
N ALA A 57 -0.61 22.77 16.27
CA ALA A 57 0.11 21.57 15.80
C ALA A 57 -0.61 20.27 16.19
N TRP A 58 -1.20 20.21 17.39
CA TRP A 58 -1.93 19.04 17.88
C TRP A 58 -3.28 18.90 17.22
N ARG A 59 -3.97 20.02 16.95
CA ARG A 59 -5.23 20.03 16.21
C ARG A 59 -5.04 19.50 14.78
N ASN A 60 -3.93 19.87 14.14
CA ASN A 60 -3.55 19.36 12.82
C ASN A 60 -3.16 17.87 12.88
N ALA A 61 -2.39 17.44 13.88
CA ALA A 61 -2.03 16.02 14.07
C ALA A 61 -3.26 15.13 14.36
N HIS A 62 -4.22 15.63 15.13
CA HIS A 62 -5.49 14.94 15.40
C HIS A 62 -6.33 14.82 14.13
N SER A 63 -6.52 15.91 13.38
CA SER A 63 -7.23 15.89 12.09
C SER A 63 -6.58 14.95 11.07
N PHE A 64 -5.24 14.95 11.03
CA PHE A 64 -4.46 14.04 10.21
C PHE A 64 -4.69 12.57 10.60
N SER A 65 -4.67 12.27 11.90
CA SER A 65 -4.89 10.90 12.42
C SER A 65 -6.30 10.39 12.13
N VAL A 66 -7.33 11.24 12.30
CA VAL A 66 -8.73 10.91 11.94
C VAL A 66 -8.86 10.62 10.44
N SER A 67 -8.26 11.46 9.59
CA SER A 67 -8.24 11.23 8.15
C SER A 67 -7.54 9.92 7.80
N GLY A 68 -6.43 9.61 8.48
CA GLY A 68 -5.70 8.35 8.35
C GLY A 68 -6.55 7.12 8.68
N VAL A 69 -7.38 7.17 9.73
CA VAL A 69 -8.32 6.09 10.06
C VAL A 69 -9.33 5.87 8.93
N ILE A 70 -9.91 6.95 8.39
CA ILE A 70 -10.85 6.86 7.26
C ILE A 70 -10.17 6.22 6.05
N TYR A 71 -8.94 6.64 5.74
CA TYR A 71 -8.15 6.04 4.65
C TYR A 71 -7.87 4.55 4.89
N CYS A 72 -7.61 4.11 6.13
CA CYS A 72 -7.41 2.70 6.43
C CYS A 72 -8.67 1.87 6.09
N VAL A 73 -9.87 2.36 6.42
CA VAL A 73 -11.13 1.68 6.06
C VAL A 73 -11.29 1.58 4.54
N ILE A 74 -11.02 2.66 3.81
CA ILE A 74 -11.07 2.66 2.34
C ILE A 74 -10.05 1.66 1.77
N MET A 75 -8.82 1.66 2.28
CA MET A 75 -7.76 0.77 1.81
C MET A 75 -8.07 -0.70 2.08
N LEU A 76 -8.71 -1.05 3.20
CA LEU A 76 -9.19 -2.42 3.45
C LEU A 76 -10.16 -2.89 2.35
N VAL A 77 -11.12 -2.04 1.97
CA VAL A 77 -12.05 -2.34 0.87
C VAL A 77 -11.27 -2.47 -0.44
N MET A 78 -10.30 -1.61 -0.70
CA MET A 78 -9.46 -1.67 -1.91
C MET A 78 -8.64 -2.96 -1.98
N HIS A 79 -8.05 -3.43 -0.87
CA HIS A 79 -7.32 -4.70 -0.84
C HIS A 79 -8.26 -5.91 -1.02
N GLY A 80 -9.47 -5.86 -0.44
CA GLY A 80 -10.55 -6.82 -0.73
C GLY A 80 -10.91 -6.85 -2.21
N TRP A 81 -11.07 -5.67 -2.81
CA TRP A 81 -11.35 -5.50 -4.22
C TRP A 81 -10.22 -6.06 -5.10
N LEU A 82 -8.95 -5.85 -4.73
CA LEU A 82 -7.80 -6.44 -5.42
C LEU A 82 -7.89 -7.96 -5.48
N MET A 83 -8.19 -8.63 -4.36
CA MET A 83 -8.33 -10.10 -4.35
C MET A 83 -9.38 -10.57 -5.34
N TRP A 84 -10.52 -9.88 -5.41
CA TRP A 84 -11.56 -10.15 -6.39
C TRP A 84 -11.08 -9.90 -7.84
N GLY A 85 -10.41 -8.78 -8.08
CA GLY A 85 -9.86 -8.41 -9.39
C GLY A 85 -8.84 -9.42 -9.93
N VAL A 86 -7.96 -9.93 -9.05
CA VAL A 86 -6.98 -10.97 -9.37
C VAL A 86 -7.67 -12.28 -9.71
N ARG A 87 -8.70 -12.68 -8.95
CA ARG A 87 -9.48 -13.91 -9.23
C ARG A 87 -10.21 -13.83 -10.56
N LYS A 88 -10.81 -12.69 -10.88
CA LYS A 88 -11.55 -12.44 -12.14
C LYS A 88 -10.68 -12.00 -13.31
N LYS A 89 -9.34 -11.94 -13.13
CA LYS A 89 -8.36 -11.51 -14.14
C LYS A 89 -8.75 -10.16 -14.81
N LYS A 90 -9.28 -9.20 -14.05
CA LYS A 90 -9.75 -7.91 -14.57
C LYS A 90 -8.62 -6.86 -14.52
N PRO A 91 -7.97 -6.50 -15.64
CA PRO A 91 -6.81 -5.60 -15.62
C PRO A 91 -7.16 -4.16 -15.19
N THR A 92 -8.38 -3.69 -15.45
CA THR A 92 -8.84 -2.36 -15.02
C THR A 92 -8.85 -2.22 -13.49
N VAL A 93 -9.26 -3.28 -12.80
CA VAL A 93 -9.27 -3.34 -11.34
C VAL A 93 -7.85 -3.27 -10.77
N LEU A 94 -6.92 -4.04 -11.35
CA LEU A 94 -5.53 -4.02 -10.91
C LEU A 94 -4.91 -2.64 -11.12
N LEU A 95 -5.21 -1.96 -12.24
CA LEU A 95 -4.72 -0.61 -12.52
C LEU A 95 -5.26 0.41 -11.52
N SER A 96 -6.58 0.40 -11.28
CA SER A 96 -7.21 1.30 -10.30
C SER A 96 -6.62 1.11 -8.91
N TRP A 97 -6.47 -0.16 -8.49
CA TRP A 97 -5.84 -0.48 -7.21
C TRP A 97 -4.39 0.02 -7.15
N LEU A 98 -3.62 -0.12 -8.23
CA LEU A 98 -2.23 0.33 -8.30
C LEU A 98 -2.10 1.83 -8.13
N VAL A 99 -2.95 2.61 -8.81
CA VAL A 99 -2.94 4.07 -8.71
C VAL A 99 -3.26 4.50 -7.28
N MET A 100 -4.35 3.97 -6.71
CA MET A 100 -4.79 4.31 -5.35
C MET A 100 -3.72 3.93 -4.31
N THR A 101 -3.18 2.71 -4.40
CA THR A 101 -2.18 2.22 -3.44
C THR A 101 -0.85 2.95 -3.58
N SER A 102 -0.45 3.33 -4.80
CA SER A 102 0.80 4.10 -5.01
C SER A 102 0.67 5.52 -4.46
N MET A 103 -0.48 6.17 -4.63
CA MET A 103 -0.76 7.48 -4.03
C MET A 103 -0.72 7.40 -2.50
N TRP A 104 -1.38 6.40 -1.93
CA TRP A 104 -1.40 6.16 -0.48
C TRP A 104 0.01 5.87 0.08
N LEU A 105 0.80 5.05 -0.62
CA LEU A 105 2.18 4.74 -0.23
C LEU A 105 3.06 5.98 -0.27
N SER A 106 2.91 6.82 -1.31
CA SER A 106 3.64 8.09 -1.44
C SER A 106 3.30 9.05 -0.29
N GLN A 107 2.03 9.23 0.02
CA GLN A 107 1.60 10.04 1.15
C GLN A 107 2.21 9.52 2.47
N THR A 108 2.13 8.21 2.70
CA THR A 108 2.69 7.55 3.88
C THR A 108 4.20 7.75 3.98
N PHE A 109 4.91 7.70 2.86
CA PHE A 109 6.36 7.95 2.80
C PHE A 109 6.72 9.36 3.26
N PHE A 110 6.05 10.39 2.73
CA PHE A 110 6.29 11.77 3.13
C PHE A 110 5.97 12.01 4.61
N LEU A 111 4.89 11.41 5.10
CA LEU A 111 4.50 11.50 6.50
C LEU A 111 5.51 10.84 7.42
N LEU A 112 6.02 9.68 7.05
CA LEU A 112 7.07 8.99 7.81
C LEU A 112 8.31 9.88 7.96
N ILE A 113 8.73 10.56 6.88
CA ILE A 113 9.86 11.49 6.92
C ILE A 113 9.59 12.63 7.90
N ILE A 114 8.42 13.27 7.80
CA ILE A 114 8.06 14.39 8.69
C ILE A 114 8.03 13.92 10.15
N LEU A 115 7.41 12.76 10.43
CA LEU A 115 7.29 12.21 11.78
C LEU A 115 8.66 11.87 12.36
N LEU A 116 9.53 11.29 11.54
CA LEU A 116 10.90 10.99 11.91
C LEU A 116 11.68 12.27 12.22
N CYS A 117 11.59 13.31 11.38
CA CYS A 117 12.23 14.60 11.64
C CYS A 117 11.78 15.21 12.97
N ILE A 118 10.48 15.17 13.29
CA ILE A 118 9.94 15.69 14.55
C ILE A 118 10.46 14.87 15.73
N HIS A 119 10.36 13.54 15.68
CA HIS A 119 10.74 12.70 16.81
C HIS A 119 12.25 12.59 17.02
N CYS A 120 13.08 12.62 15.97
CA CYS A 120 14.53 12.59 16.13
C CYS A 120 15.10 13.78 16.93
N THR A 121 14.34 14.87 17.09
CA THR A 121 14.72 15.96 17.99
C THR A 121 14.47 15.66 19.47
N GLN A 122 13.66 14.65 19.80
CA GLN A 122 13.20 14.33 21.16
C GLN A 122 13.70 12.96 21.67
N VAL A 123 14.10 12.04 20.78
CA VAL A 123 14.60 10.70 21.16
C VAL A 123 16.11 10.56 20.92
N ASN A 124 16.70 9.58 21.60
CA ASN A 124 18.11 9.21 21.45
C ASN A 124 18.45 8.89 19.97
N ILE A 125 19.64 9.31 19.52
CA ILE A 125 20.15 9.13 18.15
C ILE A 125 20.07 7.67 17.71
N THR A 126 20.37 6.72 18.60
CA THR A 126 20.29 5.28 18.28
C THR A 126 18.87 4.84 17.91
N ALA A 127 17.85 5.35 18.61
CA ALA A 127 16.45 5.05 18.31
C ALA A 127 16.01 5.69 16.98
N CYS A 128 16.49 6.90 16.69
CA CYS A 128 16.25 7.59 15.42
C CYS A 128 16.84 6.79 14.23
N ILE A 129 18.09 6.33 14.34
CA ILE A 129 18.74 5.53 13.29
C ILE A 129 17.98 4.21 13.06
N LEU A 130 17.64 3.48 14.13
CA LEU A 130 16.88 2.23 14.03
C LEU A 130 15.51 2.46 13.37
N ALA A 131 14.77 3.49 13.79
CA ALA A 131 13.48 3.83 13.20
C ALA A 131 13.59 4.16 11.71
N PHE A 132 14.62 4.90 11.30
CA PHE A 132 14.88 5.19 9.90
C PHE A 132 15.17 3.93 9.08
N THR A 133 16.05 3.06 9.58
CA THR A 133 16.41 1.80 8.90
C THR A 133 15.20 0.89 8.74
N PHE A 134 14.41 0.66 9.80
CA PHE A 134 13.19 -0.14 9.72
C PHE A 134 12.14 0.50 8.81
N GLY A 135 12.03 1.83 8.81
CA GLY A 135 11.17 2.58 7.91
C GLY A 135 11.51 2.31 6.44
N ILE A 136 12.77 2.48 6.06
CA ILE A 136 13.24 2.23 4.68
C ILE A 136 12.96 0.78 4.27
N ILE A 137 13.31 -0.19 5.12
CA ILE A 137 13.09 -1.61 4.84
C ILE A 137 11.60 -1.87 4.58
N SER A 138 10.72 -1.32 5.42
CA SER A 138 9.27 -1.48 5.29
C SER A 138 8.76 -0.90 3.97
N ILE A 139 9.24 0.29 3.58
CA ILE A 139 8.88 0.93 2.31
C ILE A 139 9.36 0.09 1.11
N CYS A 140 10.59 -0.44 1.16
CA CYS A 140 11.12 -1.31 0.11
C CYS A 140 10.27 -2.57 -0.06
N ILE A 141 9.85 -3.20 1.04
CA ILE A 141 8.97 -4.38 1.02
C ILE A 141 7.61 -4.01 0.40
N LEU A 142 6.99 -2.92 0.83
CA LEU A 142 5.70 -2.48 0.29
C LEU A 142 5.79 -2.15 -1.20
N LEU A 143 6.85 -1.46 -1.63
CA LEU A 143 7.12 -1.15 -3.03
C LEU A 143 7.24 -2.43 -3.85
N TYR A 144 7.95 -3.44 -3.35
CA TYR A 144 8.07 -4.73 -4.01
C TYR A 144 6.70 -5.40 -4.20
N LEU A 145 5.84 -5.41 -3.16
CA LEU A 145 4.49 -5.97 -3.27
C LEU A 145 3.64 -5.25 -4.33
N VAL A 146 3.76 -3.92 -4.44
CA VAL A 146 3.09 -3.12 -5.49
C VAL A 146 3.63 -3.47 -6.88
N LEU A 147 4.95 -3.63 -7.02
CA LEU A 147 5.58 -4.04 -8.27
C LEU A 147 5.13 -5.42 -8.73
N VAL A 148 4.87 -6.36 -7.81
CA VAL A 148 4.31 -7.69 -8.13
C VAL A 148 2.92 -7.56 -8.77
N VAL A 149 2.05 -6.72 -8.21
CA VAL A 149 0.71 -6.46 -8.79
C VAL A 149 0.83 -5.74 -10.13
N PHE A 150 1.82 -4.86 -10.30
CA PHE A 150 2.11 -4.20 -11.57
C PHE A 150 2.58 -5.17 -12.65
N GLY A 151 3.44 -6.13 -12.28
CA GLY A 151 3.84 -7.23 -13.15
C GLY A 151 2.64 -8.05 -13.62
N LEU A 152 1.74 -8.41 -12.70
CA LEU A 152 0.51 -9.13 -13.04
C LEU A 152 -0.41 -8.31 -13.95
N TRP A 153 -0.53 -7.00 -13.72
CA TRP A 153 -1.29 -6.12 -14.60
C TRP A 153 -0.72 -6.07 -16.02
N LEU A 154 0.60 -5.97 -16.15
CA LEU A 154 1.28 -6.02 -17.45
C LEU A 154 1.05 -7.37 -18.15
N GLU A 155 1.09 -8.48 -17.40
CA GLU A 155 0.81 -9.82 -17.92
C GLU A 155 -0.62 -9.90 -18.48
N LEU A 156 -1.62 -9.43 -17.73
CA LEU A 156 -3.02 -9.45 -18.16
C LEU A 156 -3.32 -8.45 -19.29
N LYS A 157 -2.62 -7.31 -19.34
CA LYS A 157 -2.77 -6.30 -20.40
C LYS A 157 -2.18 -6.77 -21.73
N ASN A 158 -1.04 -7.46 -21.67
CA ASN A 158 -0.33 -7.94 -22.87
C ASN A 158 -0.67 -9.38 -23.23
N ALA A 159 -1.49 -10.07 -22.43
CA ALA A 159 -2.02 -11.36 -22.82
C ALA A 159 -2.74 -11.21 -24.17
N PRO A 160 -2.35 -11.97 -25.20
CA PRO A 160 -3.06 -11.94 -26.47
C PRO A 160 -4.52 -12.22 -26.15
N ARG A 161 -5.43 -11.36 -26.63
CA ARG A 161 -6.86 -11.68 -26.64
C ARG A 161 -6.95 -12.97 -27.46
N VAL A 162 -6.96 -14.12 -26.78
CA VAL A 162 -7.31 -15.38 -27.42
C VAL A 162 -8.69 -15.11 -28.00
N GLN A 163 -8.69 -15.12 -29.33
CA GLN A 163 -9.76 -14.72 -30.20
C GLN A 163 -11.05 -15.42 -29.77
N ILE A 164 -12.06 -14.63 -29.40
CA ILE A 164 -13.44 -15.07 -29.56
C ILE A 164 -13.75 -14.85 -31.05
N THR A 165 -13.21 -15.73 -31.89
CA THR A 165 -13.75 -16.04 -33.20
C THR A 165 -13.80 -17.55 -33.30
N GLU A 166 -14.69 -18.15 -32.52
CA GLU A 166 -15.37 -19.36 -32.97
C GLU A 166 -16.87 -19.10 -32.85
N ILE A 167 -17.49 -18.90 -34.02
CA ILE A 167 -18.71 -19.49 -34.59
C ILE A 167 -18.97 -18.72 -35.91
N PRO A 168 -19.37 -19.34 -37.05
CA PRO A 168 -19.93 -20.69 -37.22
C PRO A 168 -19.23 -21.56 -38.28
N ASN A 169 -19.46 -22.88 -38.23
CA ASN A 169 -19.82 -23.69 -39.41
C ASN A 169 -20.12 -25.14 -39.00
N ASN A 170 -21.38 -25.43 -38.70
CA ASN A 170 -22.20 -26.41 -39.42
C ASN A 170 -23.67 -26.26 -39.02
#